data_AF-C1D638-F1
#
_entry.id   AF-C1D638-F1
#
_cell.length_a   1.000
_cell.length_b   1.000
_cell.length_c   1.000
_cell.angle_alpha   90.00
_cell.angle_beta   90.00
_cell.angle_gamma   90.00
#
_symmetry.space_group_name_H-M   'P 1'
#
loop_
_entity.id
_entity.type
_entity.pdbx_description
1 polymer ?
#
loop_
_entity_poly.entity_id
_entity_poly.type
_entity_poly.pdbx_seq_one_letter_code
_entity_poly.pdbx_strand_id
1 'polypeptide(L)'
;MSASSIRGWTGHRWPCRGGGDMAAGWLTFASIMLRFLIAVSAAFLLVATTGMNRVSKALSQMGVPRVFANQLLFLYRYVFVIGEELLRSIRAYQMRAVNGRHALPPRFYGLLLSGVMSRSIARAMRVHAAMQARGYDGELHFVQQWRWRLSDTLFVVGWTGFAVLCRMIDLPVVLGHLLSGA
;
A
#
# COMPACT_ATOMS: atom_id res chain seq x y z
N MET A 1 33.03 18.79 24.38
CA MET A 1 31.81 18.62 23.55
C MET A 1 30.96 17.55 24.19
N SER A 2 29.80 17.97 24.72
CA SER A 2 29.05 17.31 25.78
C SER A 2 27.96 16.37 25.24
N ALA A 3 27.98 15.11 25.68
CA ALA A 3 27.02 14.06 25.34
C ALA A 3 26.01 13.82 26.48
N SER A 4 25.29 14.87 26.91
CA SER A 4 24.33 14.78 28.02
C SER A 4 22.89 15.18 27.71
N SER A 5 22.56 15.56 26.47
CA SER A 5 21.26 16.20 26.13
C SER A 5 20.16 15.28 25.58
N ILE A 6 20.25 13.96 25.75
CA ILE A 6 19.27 13.01 25.17
C ILE A 6 18.39 12.31 26.23
N ARG A 7 18.42 12.77 27.48
CA ARG A 7 17.74 12.15 28.62
C ARG A 7 16.41 12.83 29.00
N GLY A 8 15.72 13.41 28.02
CA GLY A 8 14.50 14.23 28.22
C GLY A 8 13.18 13.63 27.74
N TRP A 9 13.16 12.44 27.13
CA TRP A 9 11.97 11.92 26.43
C TRP A 9 11.21 10.78 27.13
N THR A 10 11.61 10.37 28.33
CA THR A 10 10.90 9.33 29.10
C THR A 10 10.12 9.95 30.26
N GLY A 11 9.13 10.77 29.91
CA GLY A 11 8.28 11.51 30.85
C GLY A 11 6.83 11.03 30.95
N HIS A 12 6.44 9.92 30.31
CA HIS A 12 5.13 9.30 30.54
C HIS A 12 5.19 8.35 31.74
N ARG A 13 5.21 8.92 32.95
CA ARG A 13 4.88 8.21 34.18
C ARG A 13 3.36 8.05 34.20
N TRP A 14 2.86 6.88 33.81
CA TRP A 14 1.49 6.47 34.13
C TRP A 14 1.46 6.09 35.61
N PRO A 15 0.68 6.76 36.47
CA PRO A 15 0.47 6.31 37.83
C PRO A 15 -0.40 5.05 37.78
N CYS A 16 0.22 3.87 37.93
CA CYS A 16 -0.48 2.61 38.10
C CYS A 16 -1.20 2.65 39.47
N ARG A 17 -2.50 2.94 39.47
CA ARG A 17 -3.40 2.80 40.62
C ARG A 17 -4.50 1.80 40.22
N GLY A 18 -4.64 0.77 41.06
CA GLY A 18 -5.26 -0.52 40.77
C GLY A 18 -6.60 -0.54 40.01
N GLY A 19 -6.78 -1.61 39.23
CA GLY A 19 -8.06 -2.11 38.74
C GLY A 19 -8.43 -1.77 37.29
N GLY A 20 -7.86 -0.71 36.70
CA GLY A 20 -8.23 -0.20 35.37
C GLY A 20 -7.33 -0.64 34.19
N ASP A 21 -6.24 -1.38 34.45
CA ASP A 21 -5.18 -1.62 33.46
C ASP A 21 -5.65 -2.47 32.26
N MET A 22 -6.61 -3.38 32.46
CA MET A 22 -7.20 -4.19 31.37
C MET A 22 -8.04 -3.32 30.42
N ALA A 23 -8.81 -2.37 30.96
CA ALA A 23 -9.65 -1.47 30.15
C ALA A 23 -8.79 -0.51 29.32
N ALA A 24 -7.69 0.01 29.89
CA ALA A 24 -6.74 0.86 29.18
C ALA A 24 -6.00 0.10 28.06
N GLY A 25 -5.60 -1.15 28.31
CA GLY A 25 -5.01 -2.03 27.29
C GLY A 25 -5.96 -2.31 26.13
N TRP A 26 -7.24 -2.56 26.42
CA TRP A 26 -8.25 -2.82 25.40
C TRP A 26 -8.57 -1.57 24.55
N LEU A 27 -8.60 -0.40 25.20
CA LEU A 27 -8.86 0.87 24.52
C LEU A 27 -7.71 1.25 23.57
N THR A 28 -6.46 1.06 24.00
CA THR A 28 -5.27 1.30 23.15
C THR A 28 -5.24 0.34 21.97
N PHE A 29 -5.52 -0.96 22.19
CA PHE A 29 -5.65 -1.93 21.12
C PHE A 29 -6.72 -1.55 20.08
N ALA A 30 -7.92 -1.17 20.54
CA ALA A 30 -9.00 -0.73 19.66
C ALA A 30 -8.60 0.51 18.85
N SER A 31 -7.90 1.47 19.45
CA SER A 31 -7.45 2.68 18.76
C SER A 31 -6.43 2.39 17.65
N ILE A 32 -5.51 1.44 17.89
CA ILE A 32 -4.50 1.04 16.90
C ILE A 32 -5.18 0.29 15.74
N MET A 33 -6.10 -0.62 16.07
CA MET A 33 -6.84 -1.38 15.05
C MET A 33 -7.68 -0.44 14.17
N LEU A 34 -8.36 0.54 14.76
CA LEU A 34 -9.14 1.52 14.02
C LEU A 34 -8.27 2.40 13.12
N ARG A 35 -7.13 2.90 13.63
CA ARG A 35 -6.17 3.66 12.82
C ARG A 35 -5.66 2.85 11.63
N PHE A 36 -5.34 1.59 11.86
CA PHE A 36 -4.93 0.68 10.80
C PHE A 36 -6.03 0.51 9.75
N LEU A 37 -7.27 0.28 10.18
CA LEU A 37 -8.41 0.12 9.27
C LEU A 37 -8.67 1.39 8.44
N ILE A 38 -8.62 2.57 9.06
CA ILE A 38 -8.76 3.85 8.37
C ILE A 38 -7.62 4.06 7.38
N ALA A 39 -6.36 3.79 7.77
CA ALA A 39 -5.21 3.96 6.90
C ALA A 39 -5.26 3.02 5.68
N VAL A 40 -5.58 1.74 5.90
CA VAL A 40 -5.67 0.74 4.83
C VAL A 40 -6.84 1.06 3.89
N SER A 41 -8.02 1.39 4.43
CA SER A 41 -9.18 1.75 3.61
C SER A 41 -8.93 3.02 2.80
N ALA A 42 -8.32 4.06 3.40
CA ALA A 42 -7.94 5.27 2.69
C ALA A 42 -6.95 4.99 1.55
N ALA A 43 -5.92 4.17 1.80
CA ALA A 43 -4.97 3.76 0.76
C ALA A 43 -5.67 2.97 -0.37
N PHE A 44 -6.60 2.09 -0.03
CA PHE A 44 -7.36 1.31 -1.00
C PHE A 44 -8.30 2.19 -1.85
N LEU A 45 -9.01 3.11 -1.21
CA LEU A 45 -9.85 4.13 -1.86
C LEU A 45 -9.03 5.00 -2.81
N LEU A 46 -7.83 5.42 -2.42
CA LEU A 46 -6.94 6.21 -3.27
C LEU A 46 -6.58 5.45 -4.55
N VAL A 47 -6.16 4.19 -4.43
CA VAL A 47 -5.81 3.34 -5.59
C VAL A 47 -7.04 3.09 -6.48
N ALA A 48 -8.20 2.83 -5.88
CA ALA A 48 -9.44 2.54 -6.60
C ALA A 48 -9.98 3.77 -7.36
N THR A 49 -9.93 4.97 -6.79
CA THR A 49 -10.50 6.19 -7.37
C THR A 49 -9.54 6.91 -8.32
N THR A 50 -8.24 6.93 -8.01
CA THR A 50 -7.24 7.68 -8.79
C THR A 50 -6.72 6.87 -9.98
N GLY A 51 -6.76 5.53 -9.88
CA GLY A 51 -6.21 4.63 -10.88
C GLY A 51 -4.68 4.62 -10.88
N MET A 52 -4.08 3.44 -11.05
CA MET A 52 -2.63 3.26 -10.90
C MET A 52 -1.78 4.17 -11.83
N ASN A 53 -2.30 4.48 -13.02
CA ASN A 53 -1.63 5.35 -13.99
C ASN A 53 -1.40 6.78 -13.48
N ARG A 54 -2.35 7.32 -12.70
CA ARG A 54 -2.22 8.67 -12.15
C ARG A 54 -1.30 8.69 -10.94
N VAL A 55 -1.31 7.62 -10.13
CA VAL A 55 -0.42 7.45 -8.97
C VAL A 55 1.04 7.38 -9.40
N SER A 56 1.37 6.58 -10.42
CA SER A 56 2.75 6.49 -10.94
C SER A 56 3.24 7.83 -11.51
N LYS A 57 2.35 8.61 -12.14
CA LYS A 57 2.70 9.94 -12.64
C LYS A 57 2.87 10.97 -11.52
N ALA A 58 2.02 10.94 -10.49
CA ALA A 58 2.18 11.77 -9.30
C ALA A 58 3.52 11.50 -8.60
N LEU A 59 3.91 10.22 -8.49
CA LEU A 59 5.22 9.82 -7.98
C LEU A 59 6.37 10.43 -8.80
N SER A 60 6.28 10.37 -10.14
CA SER A 60 7.28 10.98 -11.02
C SER A 60 7.37 12.51 -10.88
N GLN A 61 6.28 13.19 -10.51
CA GLN A 61 6.28 14.64 -10.27
C GLN A 61 6.85 15.02 -8.89
N MET A 62 6.78 14.13 -7.92
CA MET A 62 7.35 14.31 -6.57
C MET A 62 8.87 14.06 -6.51
N GLY A 63 9.55 13.96 -7.65
CA GLY A 63 11.01 13.79 -7.73
C GLY A 63 11.47 12.33 -7.79
N VAL A 64 10.57 11.36 -7.90
CA VAL A 64 10.96 9.96 -8.12
C VAL A 64 11.45 9.78 -9.56
N PRO A 65 12.61 9.12 -9.80
CA PRO A 65 13.07 8.81 -11.15
C PRO A 65 12.00 8.07 -11.96
N ARG A 66 11.78 8.50 -13.20
CA ARG A 66 10.73 7.98 -14.11
C ARG A 66 10.77 6.46 -14.29
N VAL A 67 11.96 5.87 -14.17
CA VAL A 67 12.17 4.41 -14.18
C VAL A 67 11.33 3.69 -13.12
N PHE A 68 11.23 4.22 -11.90
CA PHE A 68 10.42 3.60 -10.84
C PHE A 68 8.92 3.71 -11.12
N ALA A 69 8.46 4.84 -11.68
CA ALA A 69 7.07 5.02 -12.08
C ALA A 69 6.66 4.02 -13.18
N ASN A 70 7.54 3.80 -14.15
CA ASN A 70 7.36 2.80 -15.21
C ASN A 70 7.31 1.39 -14.64
N GLN A 71 8.25 1.08 -13.74
CA GLN A 71 8.32 -0.23 -13.11
C GLN A 71 7.05 -0.53 -12.31
N LEU A 72 6.50 0.44 -11.58
CA LEU A 72 5.25 0.30 -10.83
C LEU A 72 4.06 0.03 -11.75
N LEU A 73 3.97 0.73 -12.88
CA LEU A 73 2.91 0.52 -13.86
C LEU A 73 2.96 -0.88 -14.49
N PHE A 74 4.17 -1.31 -14.89
CA PHE A 74 4.37 -2.66 -15.40
C PHE A 74 4.04 -3.70 -14.33
N LEU A 75 4.50 -3.51 -13.09
CA LEU A 75 4.20 -4.40 -11.98
C LEU A 75 2.69 -4.57 -11.81
N TYR A 76 1.94 -3.47 -11.72
CA TYR A 76 0.48 -3.51 -11.59
C TYR A 76 -0.16 -4.31 -12.73
N ARG A 77 0.19 -4.00 -13.99
CA ARG A 77 -0.35 -4.73 -15.15
C ARG A 77 0.04 -6.21 -15.14
N TYR A 78 1.25 -6.55 -14.72
CA TYR A 78 1.74 -7.93 -14.73
C TYR A 78 1.25 -8.77 -13.57
N VAL A 79 0.96 -8.19 -12.40
CA VAL A 79 0.39 -8.92 -11.26
C VAL A 79 -0.92 -9.59 -11.65
N PHE A 80 -1.81 -8.90 -12.36
CA PHE A 80 -3.07 -9.51 -12.83
C PHE A 80 -2.83 -10.64 -13.83
N VAL A 81 -1.96 -10.41 -14.83
CA VAL A 81 -1.73 -11.44 -15.86
C VAL A 81 -1.02 -12.67 -15.29
N ILE A 82 -0.05 -12.48 -14.39
CA ILE A 82 0.63 -13.60 -13.72
C ILE A 82 -0.35 -14.32 -12.80
N GLY A 83 -1.24 -13.59 -12.11
CA GLY A 83 -2.30 -14.17 -11.29
C GLY A 83 -3.25 -15.06 -12.08
N GLU A 84 -3.71 -14.61 -13.25
CA GLU A 84 -4.56 -15.43 -14.14
C GLU A 84 -3.84 -16.69 -14.63
N GLU A 85 -2.55 -16.59 -14.96
CA GLU A 85 -1.74 -17.74 -15.39
C GLU A 85 -1.53 -18.75 -14.25
N LEU A 86 -1.31 -18.27 -13.03
CA LEU A 86 -1.22 -19.08 -11.82
C LEU A 86 -2.53 -19.83 -11.57
N LEU A 87 -3.66 -19.12 -11.60
CA LEU A 87 -4.98 -19.72 -11.42
C LEU A 87 -5.27 -20.76 -12.51
N ARG A 88 -4.92 -20.49 -13.77
CA ARG A 88 -5.06 -21.43 -14.88
C ARG A 88 -4.22 -22.68 -14.67
N SER A 89 -2.99 -22.52 -14.19
CA SER A 89 -2.07 -23.65 -13.91
C SER A 89 -2.57 -24.51 -12.75
N ILE A 90 -3.09 -23.89 -11.70
CA ILE A 90 -3.71 -24.58 -10.55
C ILE A 90 -4.96 -25.36 -10.99
N ARG A 91 -5.86 -24.74 -11.78
CA ARG A 91 -7.05 -25.42 -12.30
C ARG A 91 -6.69 -26.59 -13.20
N ALA A 92 -5.71 -26.44 -14.09
CA ALA A 92 -5.24 -27.52 -14.95
C ALA A 92 -4.67 -28.70 -14.14
N TYR A 93 -4.00 -28.42 -13.02
CA TYR A 93 -3.55 -29.45 -12.09
C TYR A 93 -4.71 -30.15 -11.39
N GLN A 94 -5.70 -29.40 -10.89
CA GLN A 94 -6.89 -29.95 -10.25
C GLN A 94 -7.65 -30.90 -11.19
N MET A 95 -7.75 -30.58 -12.48
CA MET A 95 -8.37 -31.46 -13.48
C MET A 95 -7.58 -32.75 -13.76
N ARG A 96 -6.26 -32.74 -13.57
CA ARG A 96 -5.40 -33.93 -13.73
C ARG A 96 -5.30 -34.78 -12.47
N ALA A 97 -5.66 -34.24 -11.30
CA ALA A 97 -5.59 -34.95 -10.04
C ALA A 97 -6.76 -35.95 -9.93
N VAL A 98 -6.57 -37.15 -10.48
CA VAL A 98 -7.58 -38.23 -10.53
C VAL A 98 -8.08 -38.67 -9.13
N ASN A 99 -7.33 -38.42 -8.06
CA ASN A 99 -7.59 -39.02 -6.74
C ASN A 99 -8.17 -38.06 -5.67
N GLY A 100 -8.85 -36.97 -6.04
CA GLY A 100 -9.64 -36.15 -5.09
C GLY A 100 -8.83 -35.46 -3.97
N ARG A 101 -7.50 -35.52 -4.00
CA ARG A 101 -6.63 -34.79 -3.07
C ARG A 101 -6.60 -33.33 -3.50
N HIS A 102 -7.46 -32.53 -2.87
CA HIS A 102 -7.51 -31.07 -3.04
C HIS A 102 -6.23 -30.37 -2.59
N ALA A 103 -5.40 -31.05 -1.78
CA ALA A 103 -4.13 -30.52 -1.31
C ALA A 103 -3.05 -30.59 -2.40
N LEU A 104 -2.54 -29.42 -2.80
CA LEU A 104 -1.40 -29.31 -3.70
C LEU A 104 -0.15 -29.82 -2.98
N PRO A 105 0.57 -30.83 -3.52
CA PRO A 105 1.80 -31.30 -2.91
C PRO A 105 2.85 -30.17 -2.91
N PRO A 106 3.70 -30.08 -1.87
CA PRO A 106 4.71 -29.03 -1.76
C PRO A 106 5.64 -28.94 -2.98
N ARG A 107 5.90 -30.09 -3.64
CA ARG A 107 6.68 -30.18 -4.89
C ARG A 107 6.06 -29.45 -6.08
N PHE A 108 4.73 -29.32 -6.12
CA PHE A 108 4.03 -28.64 -7.22
C PHE A 108 4.26 -27.13 -7.20
N TYR A 109 4.45 -26.53 -6.02
CA TYR A 109 4.78 -25.09 -5.93
C TYR A 109 6.13 -24.77 -6.59
N GLY A 110 7.12 -25.66 -6.49
CA GLY A 110 8.40 -25.49 -7.19
C GLY A 110 8.24 -25.50 -8.71
N LEU A 111 7.40 -26.40 -9.25
CA LEU A 111 7.08 -26.48 -10.67
C LEU A 111 6.28 -25.28 -11.17
N LEU A 112 5.32 -24.80 -10.36
CA LEU A 112 4.58 -23.58 -10.64
C LEU A 112 5.52 -22.36 -10.69
N LEU A 113 6.37 -22.22 -9.68
CA LEU A 113 7.28 -21.08 -9.56
C LEU A 113 8.27 -21.04 -10.71
N SER A 114 8.89 -22.17 -11.08
CA SER A 114 9.82 -22.23 -12.20
C SER A 114 9.14 -21.92 -13.54
N GLY A 115 7.91 -22.40 -13.74
CA GLY A 115 7.12 -22.10 -14.92
C GLY A 115 6.78 -20.61 -15.04
N VAL A 116 6.31 -20.00 -13.95
CA VAL A 116 5.98 -18.57 -13.91
C VAL A 116 7.23 -17.70 -14.10
N MET A 117 8.35 -18.07 -13.47
CA MET A 117 9.61 -17.32 -13.57
C MET A 117 10.19 -17.34 -14.99
N SER A 118 10.26 -18.51 -15.64
CA SER A 118 10.75 -18.59 -17.02
C SER A 118 9.88 -17.79 -17.98
N ARG A 119 8.56 -17.80 -17.79
CA ARG A 119 7.61 -17.04 -18.62
C ARG A 119 7.68 -15.53 -18.37
N SER A 120 7.89 -15.10 -17.13
CA SER A 120 8.03 -13.69 -16.80
C SER A 120 9.30 -13.10 -17.42
N ILE A 121 10.43 -13.84 -17.37
CA ILE A 121 11.70 -13.43 -18.02
C ILE A 121 11.52 -13.34 -19.54
N ALA A 122 10.98 -14.38 -20.18
CA ALA A 122 10.75 -14.37 -21.63
C ALA A 122 9.79 -13.25 -22.07
N ARG A 123 8.83 -12.87 -21.22
CA ARG A 123 7.93 -11.74 -21.48
C ARG A 123 8.64 -10.41 -21.31
N ALA A 124 9.46 -10.25 -20.27
CA ALA A 124 10.25 -9.04 -20.04
C ALA A 124 11.16 -8.76 -21.25
N MET A 125 11.86 -9.77 -21.75
CA MET A 125 12.72 -9.62 -22.94
C MET A 125 11.92 -9.21 -24.19
N ARG A 126 10.79 -9.87 -24.46
CA ARG A 126 9.94 -9.52 -25.61
C ARG A 126 9.39 -8.09 -25.53
N VAL A 127 9.00 -7.67 -24.34
CA VAL A 127 8.44 -6.33 -24.12
C VAL A 127 9.53 -5.27 -24.20
N HIS A 128 10.73 -5.55 -23.70
CA HIS A 128 11.88 -4.68 -23.85
C HIS A 128 12.31 -4.55 -25.32
N ALA A 129 12.38 -5.64 -26.07
CA ALA A 129 12.67 -5.62 -27.51
C ALA A 129 11.62 -4.81 -28.29
N ALA A 130 10.34 -4.95 -27.97
CA ALA A 130 9.27 -4.16 -28.57
C ALA A 130 9.35 -2.66 -28.21
N MET A 131 9.84 -2.33 -27.01
CA MET A 131 10.11 -0.94 -26.62
C MET A 131 11.27 -0.36 -27.43
N GLN A 132 12.39 -1.09 -27.54
CA GLN A 132 13.53 -0.65 -28.36
C GLN A 132 13.12 -0.42 -29.83
N ALA A 133 12.32 -1.31 -30.41
CA ALA A 133 11.81 -1.17 -31.78
C ALA A 133 10.91 0.07 -32.00
N ARG A 134 10.30 0.60 -30.94
CA ARG A 134 9.49 1.83 -30.98
C ARG A 134 10.30 3.10 -30.69
N GLY A 135 11.64 2.99 -30.59
CA GLY A 135 12.53 4.11 -30.29
C GLY A 135 12.64 4.43 -28.80
N TYR A 136 12.54 3.43 -27.91
CA TYR A 136 12.73 3.64 -26.48
C TYR A 136 14.17 4.05 -26.16
N ASP A 137 14.32 5.27 -25.68
CA ASP A 137 15.53 6.00 -25.31
C ASP A 137 15.87 5.88 -23.81
N GLY A 138 15.19 4.99 -23.08
CA GLY A 138 15.31 4.84 -21.63
C GLY A 138 14.20 5.57 -20.85
N GLU A 139 13.39 6.39 -21.52
CA GLU A 139 12.29 7.15 -20.91
C GLU A 139 10.94 6.80 -21.55
N LEU A 140 9.99 6.31 -20.74
CA LEU A 140 8.58 6.21 -21.18
C LEU A 140 7.92 7.58 -21.04
N HIS A 141 7.68 8.22 -22.18
CA HIS A 141 6.93 9.46 -22.26
C HIS A 141 5.42 9.19 -22.11
N PHE A 142 4.86 9.46 -20.93
CA PHE A 142 3.42 9.39 -20.72
C PHE A 142 2.71 10.65 -21.25
N VAL A 143 1.87 10.49 -22.28
CA VAL A 143 1.15 11.58 -22.99
C VAL A 143 -0.02 12.18 -22.19
N GLN A 144 -0.25 11.75 -20.95
CA GLN A 144 -1.46 12.15 -20.24
C GLN A 144 -1.30 13.54 -19.60
N GLN A 145 -1.91 14.56 -20.19
CA GLN A 145 -1.88 15.94 -19.70
C GLN A 145 -2.65 16.05 -18.37
N TRP A 146 -1.98 16.51 -17.31
CA TRP A 146 -2.64 16.77 -16.03
C TRP A 146 -3.47 18.04 -16.16
N ARG A 147 -4.80 17.89 -16.21
CA ARG A 147 -5.71 19.03 -16.08
C ARG A 147 -6.07 19.17 -14.61
N TRP A 148 -5.50 20.16 -13.94
CA TRP A 148 -5.97 20.60 -12.62
C TRP A 148 -7.47 20.85 -12.71
N ARG A 149 -8.26 20.09 -11.97
CA ARG A 149 -9.71 20.30 -11.86
C ARG A 149 -9.99 21.02 -10.55
N LEU A 150 -10.96 21.93 -10.55
CA LEU A 150 -11.40 22.62 -9.32
C LEU A 150 -11.78 21.64 -8.20
N SER A 151 -12.23 20.43 -8.58
CA SER A 151 -12.53 19.35 -7.64
C SER A 151 -11.30 18.86 -6.86
N ASP A 152 -10.10 18.86 -7.45
CA ASP A 152 -8.87 18.46 -6.73
C ASP A 152 -8.47 19.54 -5.71
N THR A 153 -8.60 20.83 -6.07
CA THR A 153 -8.35 21.94 -5.14
C THR A 153 -9.35 21.98 -4.00
N LEU A 154 -10.65 21.78 -4.25
CA LEU A 154 -11.67 21.73 -3.20
C LEU A 154 -11.47 20.51 -2.29
N PHE A 155 -11.06 19.37 -2.85
CA PHE A 155 -10.75 18.18 -2.06
C PHE A 155 -9.53 18.40 -1.16
N VAL A 156 -8.43 18.95 -1.69
CA VAL A 156 -7.21 19.24 -0.92
C VAL A 156 -7.47 20.29 0.16
N VAL A 157 -8.16 21.39 -0.17
CA VAL A 157 -8.49 22.45 0.79
C VAL A 157 -9.45 21.94 1.86
N GLY A 158 -10.47 21.17 1.47
CA GLY A 158 -11.40 20.55 2.41
C GLY A 158 -10.71 19.57 3.36
N TRP A 159 -9.82 18.72 2.84
CA TRP A 159 -9.12 17.72 3.64
C TRP A 159 -8.04 18.31 4.54
N THR A 160 -7.30 19.31 4.06
CA THR A 160 -6.33 20.06 4.89
C THR A 160 -7.05 20.86 5.96
N GLY A 161 -8.17 21.50 5.62
CA GLY A 161 -9.04 22.18 6.60
C GLY A 161 -9.57 21.22 7.65
N PHE A 162 -10.08 20.05 7.25
CA PHE A 162 -10.56 19.02 8.17
C PHE A 162 -9.45 18.47 9.07
N ALA A 163 -8.26 18.19 8.52
CA ALA A 163 -7.12 17.70 9.30
C ALA A 163 -6.62 18.75 10.31
N VAL A 164 -6.61 20.03 9.94
CA VAL A 164 -6.28 21.13 10.85
C VAL A 164 -7.36 21.28 11.91
N LEU A 165 -8.64 21.17 11.56
CA LEU A 165 -9.75 21.21 12.51
C LEU A 165 -9.66 20.06 13.54
N CYS A 166 -9.40 18.83 13.08
CA CYS A 166 -9.18 17.67 13.94
C CYS A 166 -7.86 17.73 14.73
N ARG A 167 -6.88 18.54 14.30
CA ARG A 167 -5.67 18.82 15.09
C ARG A 167 -5.91 19.90 16.14
N MET A 168 -6.73 20.91 15.83
CA MET A 168 -7.08 21.99 16.77
C MET A 168 -8.06 21.52 17.84
N ILE A 169 -8.90 20.53 17.52
CA ILE A 169 -9.69 19.79 18.49
C ILE A 169 -8.81 18.63 18.93
N ASP A 170 -8.02 18.78 20.00
CA ASP A 170 -7.23 17.70 20.59
C ASP A 170 -8.15 16.54 21.03
N LEU A 171 -8.57 15.68 20.08
CA LEU A 171 -9.33 14.46 20.33
C LEU A 171 -8.69 13.61 21.43
N PRO A 172 -7.35 13.43 21.53
CA PRO A 172 -6.79 12.67 22.66
C PRO A 172 -6.96 13.36 24.02
N VAL A 173 -7.04 14.69 24.10
CA VAL A 173 -7.25 15.45 25.36
C VAL A 173 -8.73 15.48 25.73
N VAL A 174 -9.64 15.66 24.77
CA VAL A 174 -11.09 15.62 25.00
C VAL A 174 -11.55 14.20 25.34
N LEU A 175 -11.05 13.18 24.63
CA LEU A 175 -11.33 11.77 24.94
C LEU A 175 -10.66 11.37 26.26
N GLY A 176 -9.48 11.92 26.57
CA GLY A 176 -8.81 11.79 27.86
C GLY A 176 -9.66 12.35 29.00
N HIS A 177 -10.19 13.57 28.87
CA HIS A 177 -11.08 14.17 29.86
C HIS A 177 -12.42 13.45 30.00
N LEU A 178 -12.93 12.80 28.93
CA LEU A 178 -14.14 11.99 28.98
C LEU A 178 -13.92 10.61 29.63
N LEU A 179 -12.71 10.06 29.55
CA LEU A 179 -12.34 8.76 30.14
C LEU A 179 -11.72 8.88 31.54
N SER A 180 -11.10 10.00 31.88
CA SER A 180 -10.45 10.26 33.18
C SER A 180 -11.28 11.16 34.10
N GLY A 181 -12.52 11.47 33.75
CA GLY A 181 -13.33 12.52 34.37
C GLY A 181 -14.80 12.14 34.62
N ALA A 182 -15.07 10.89 35.01
CA ALA A 182 -16.16 10.43 35.88
C ALA A 182 -16.09 8.90 36.03
#